data_AF-A0A7J3U953-F1
#
_entry.id   AF-A0A7J3U953-F1
#
_cell.length_a   1.000
_cell.length_b   1.000
_cell.length_c   1.000
_cell.angle_alpha   90.00
_cell.angle_beta   90.00
_cell.angle_gamma   90.00
#
_symmetry.space_group_name_H-M   'P 1'
#
loop_
_entity.id
_entity.type
_entity.pdbx_description
1 polymer ?
#
loop_
_entity_poly.entity_id
_entity_poly.type
_entity_poly.pdbx_seq_one_letter_code
_entity_poly.pdbx_strand_id
1 'polypeptide(L)' 'MDWGMKNRLSRIIKPKDGRTVMLAVDHGYFMGPTTGLENLGETVKPLLPYADVLMLTRGALRHYIPPETDI' A
#
# COMPACT_ATOMS: atom_id res chain seq x y z
N MET A 1 -10.85 10.32 -19.15
CA MET A 1 -9.47 10.07 -18.67
C MET A 1 -8.63 9.62 -19.82
N ASP A 2 -7.41 10.14 -19.94
CA ASP A 2 -6.42 9.58 -20.88
C ASP A 2 -6.06 8.13 -20.50
N TRP A 3 -5.38 7.46 -21.40
CA TRP A 3 -4.98 6.06 -21.22
C TRP A 3 -4.12 5.84 -19.96
N GLY A 4 -3.19 6.74 -19.67
CA GLY A 4 -2.26 6.60 -18.55
C GLY A 4 -2.91 6.79 -17.18
N MET A 5 -3.87 7.70 -17.07
CA MET A 5 -4.68 7.86 -15.86
C MET A 5 -5.59 6.65 -15.64
N LYS A 6 -6.25 6.18 -16.71
CA LYS A 6 -7.11 4.97 -16.64
C LYS A 6 -6.30 3.74 -16.22
N ASN A 7 -5.11 3.55 -16.78
CA ASN A 7 -4.21 2.43 -16.44
C ASN A 7 -3.76 2.43 -14.97
N ARG A 8 -3.42 3.60 -14.41
CA ARG A 8 -3.05 3.71 -12.99
C ARG A 8 -4.23 3.42 -12.08
N LEU A 9 -5.41 3.95 -12.40
CA LEU A 9 -6.62 3.69 -11.61
C LEU A 9 -7.06 2.23 -11.64
N SER A 10 -6.91 1.53 -12.77
CA SER A 10 -7.24 0.10 -12.85
C SER A 10 -6.32 -0.80 -12.01
N ARG A 11 -5.17 -0.29 -11.56
CA ARG A 11 -4.33 -1.00 -10.58
C ARG A 11 -4.86 -0.86 -9.15
N ILE A 12 -5.42 0.31 -8.82
CA ILE A 12 -6.00 0.63 -7.51
C ILE A 12 -7.40 0.00 -7.39
N ILE A 13 -8.30 0.32 -8.32
CA ILE A 13 -9.68 -0.15 -8.37
C ILE A 13 -9.74 -1.29 -9.38
N LYS A 14 -9.93 -2.53 -8.89
CA LYS A 14 -9.84 -3.72 -9.74
C LYS A 14 -11.00 -3.72 -10.76
N PRO A 15 -10.72 -3.88 -12.07
CA PRO A 15 -11.76 -3.85 -13.10
C PRO A 15 -12.79 -4.97 -13.01
N LYS A 16 -12.43 -6.07 -12.32
CA LYS A 16 -13.26 -7.26 -12.17
C LYS A 16 -14.57 -6.95 -11.44
N ASP A 17 -14.52 -6.11 -10.41
CA ASP A 17 -15.64 -5.85 -9.49
C ASP A 17 -15.82 -4.37 -9.14
N GLY A 18 -14.95 -3.49 -9.65
CA GLY A 18 -15.00 -2.05 -9.42
C GLY A 18 -14.69 -1.63 -7.99
N ARG A 19 -13.99 -2.49 -7.22
CA ARG A 19 -13.68 -2.24 -5.79
C ARG A 19 -12.17 -2.30 -5.53
N THR A 20 -11.80 -1.92 -4.31
CA THR A 20 -10.42 -1.97 -3.80
C THR A 20 -10.42 -2.25 -2.30
N VAL A 21 -9.50 -3.09 -1.86
CA VAL A 21 -9.10 -3.28 -0.46
C VAL A 21 -7.73 -2.62 -0.27
N MET A 22 -7.74 -1.36 0.16
CA MET A 22 -6.52 -0.58 0.39
C MET A 22 -6.02 -0.75 1.82
N LEU A 23 -4.76 -1.14 1.98
CA LEU A 23 -4.09 -1.20 3.28
C LEU A 23 -3.31 0.10 3.53
N ALA A 24 -3.79 0.91 4.48
CA ALA A 24 -3.19 2.19 4.84
C ALA A 24 -2.28 2.06 6.08
N VAL A 25 -1.01 2.44 5.92
CA VAL A 25 0.05 2.35 6.94
C VAL A 25 0.93 3.61 7.00
N ASP A 26 0.38 4.75 6.60
CA ASP A 26 1.04 6.05 6.55
C ASP A 26 0.97 6.84 7.87
N HIS A 27 0.25 6.34 8.88
CA HIS A 27 0.04 6.96 10.20
C HIS A 27 1.33 7.51 10.85
N GLY A 28 2.44 6.79 10.70
CA GLY A 28 3.72 7.18 11.28
C GLY A 28 4.32 8.46 10.73
N TYR A 29 3.77 9.01 9.64
CA TYR A 29 4.18 10.30 9.09
C TYR A 29 4.15 11.44 10.13
N PHE A 30 3.18 11.43 11.05
CA PHE A 30 3.04 12.45 12.09
C PHE A 30 2.85 11.87 13.50
N MET A 31 2.48 10.59 13.63
CA MET A 31 2.27 9.94 14.93
C MET A 31 3.52 9.23 15.46
N GLY A 32 4.58 9.10 14.65
CA GLY A 32 5.70 8.22 14.98
C GLY A 32 5.29 6.74 14.99
N PRO A 33 5.98 5.88 15.75
CA PRO A 33 5.67 4.44 15.84
C PRO A 33 4.35 4.21 16.59
N THR A 34 3.21 4.36 15.90
CA THR A 34 1.88 4.10 16.46
C THR A 34 1.66 2.62 16.71
N THR A 35 0.73 2.29 17.62
CA THR A 35 0.40 0.90 17.98
C THR A 35 0.16 0.03 16.74
N GLY A 36 0.88 -1.10 16.65
CA GLY A 36 0.83 -2.05 15.55
C GLY A 36 1.77 -1.73 14.37
N LEU A 37 2.31 -0.51 14.28
CA LEU A 37 3.25 -0.09 13.24
C LEU A 37 4.64 0.26 13.80
N GLU A 38 4.96 -0.22 14.99
CA GLU A 38 6.27 -0.03 15.63
C GLU A 38 7.39 -0.63 14.78
N ASN A 39 7.12 -1.78 14.15
CA ASN A 39 7.97 -2.41 13.15
C ASN A 39 7.19 -2.63 11.85
N LEU A 40 7.02 -1.54 11.08
CA LEU A 40 6.17 -1.50 9.87
C LEU A 40 6.44 -2.66 8.90
N GLY A 41 7.71 -2.98 8.62
CA GLY A 41 8.06 -4.05 7.68
C GLY A 41 7.58 -5.43 8.15
N GLU A 42 7.79 -5.76 9.42
CA GLU A 42 7.36 -7.03 10.00
C GLU A 42 5.83 -7.13 10.06
N THR A 43 5.14 -6.06 10.46
CA THR A 43 3.67 -6.04 10.52
C THR A 43 3.05 -6.16 9.14
N VAL A 44 3.55 -5.41 8.16
CA VAL A 44 2.90 -5.28 6.84
C VAL A 44 3.15 -6.49 5.95
N LYS A 45 4.35 -7.08 5.99
CA LYS A 45 4.74 -8.19 5.11
C LYS A 45 3.72 -9.34 5.02
N PRO A 46 3.19 -9.91 6.12
CA PRO A 46 2.20 -10.98 6.04
C PRO A 46 0.83 -10.53 5.54
N LEU A 47 0.54 -9.22 5.54
CA LEU A 47 -0.74 -8.65 5.12
C LEU A 47 -0.78 -8.34 3.62
N LEU A 48 0.38 -8.17 2.97
CA LEU A 48 0.50 -7.83 1.55
C LEU A 48 -0.36 -8.70 0.63
N PRO A 49 -0.42 -10.04 0.77
CA PRO A 49 -1.20 -10.89 -0.14
C PRO A 49 -2.72 -10.67 -0.06
N TYR A 50 -3.21 -9.95 0.95
CA TYR A 50 -4.63 -9.72 1.19
C TYR A 50 -5.09 -8.32 0.81
N ALA A 51 -4.18 -7.45 0.35
CA ALA A 51 -4.49 -6.09 -0.04
C ALA A 51 -4.36 -5.92 -1.56
N ASP A 52 -5.22 -5.06 -2.11
CA ASP A 52 -5.21 -4.72 -3.53
C ASP A 52 -4.16 -3.65 -3.89
N VAL A 53 -3.83 -2.81 -2.90
CA VAL A 53 -2.90 -1.67 -3.00
C VAL A 53 -2.47 -1.20 -1.60
N LEU A 54 -1.28 -0.59 -1.51
CA LEU A 54 -0.76 0.03 -0.29
C LEU A 54 -0.87 1.56 -0.32
N MET A 55 -1.23 2.15 0.81
CA MET A 55 -1.11 3.58 1.07
C MET A 55 -0.10 3.82 2.19
N LEU A 56 1.00 4.50 1.87
CA LEU A 56 2.19 4.62 2.72
C LEU A 56 3.03 5.84 2.34
N THR A 57 3.97 6.20 3.21
CA THR A 57 4.95 7.27 2.91
C THR A 57 6.04 6.77 1.95
N ARG A 58 6.68 7.70 1.22
CA ARG A 58 7.83 7.38 0.36
C ARG A 58 8.99 6.73 1.11
N GLY A 59 9.18 7.08 2.39
CA GLY A 59 10.23 6.52 3.24
C GLY A 59 9.89 5.08 3.60
N ALA A 60 8.65 4.84 4.03
CA ALA A 60 8.20 3.49 4.35
C ALA A 60 8.32 2.54 3.14
N LEU A 61 7.93 3.02 1.96
CA LEU A 61 8.06 2.24 0.72
C LEU A 61 9.51 1.80 0.46
N ARG A 62 10.47 2.74 0.49
CA ARG A 62 11.87 2.46 0.14
C ARG A 62 12.61 1.62 1.17
N HIS A 63 12.23 1.71 2.44
CA HIS A 63 12.96 1.08 3.54
C HIS A 63 12.35 -0.24 4.02
N TYR A 64 11.05 -0.46 3.81
CA TYR A 64 10.35 -1.60 4.43
C TYR A 64 9.57 -2.47 3.44
N ILE A 65 9.33 -2.02 2.21
CA ILE A 65 8.63 -2.81 1.20
C ILE A 65 9.64 -3.33 0.17
N PRO A 66 9.79 -4.65 0.00
CA PRO A 66 10.68 -5.22 -1.03
C PRO A 66 10.29 -4.75 -2.43
N PRO A 67 11.24 -4.34 -3.29
CA PRO A 67 10.96 -3.82 -4.64
C PRO A 67 10.31 -4.84 -5.58
N GLU A 68 10.47 -6.14 -5.30
CA GLU A 68 9.82 -7.25 -6.00
C GLU A 68 8.36 -7.49 -5.59
N THR A 69 7.84 -6.73 -4.62
CA THR A 69 6.43 -6.83 -4.20
C THR A 69 5.53 -6.30 -5.32
N ASP A 70 4.70 -7.17 -5.91
CA ASP A 70 3.66 -6.77 -6.86
C ASP A 70 2.33 -6.55 -6.12
N ILE A 71 2.04 -5.29 -5.84
CA ILE A 71 0.84 -4.81 -5.14
C ILE A 71 0.41 -3.43 -5.66
#